data_AF-A0A550GXD4-F1
#
_entry.id   AF-A0A550GXD4-F1
#
_cell.length_a   1.000
_cell.length_b   1.000
_cell.length_c   1.000
_cell.angle_alpha   90.00
_cell.angle_beta   90.00
_cell.angle_gamma   90.00
#
_symmetry.space_group_name_H-M   'P 1'
#
loop_
_entity.id
_entity.type
_entity.pdbx_description
1 polymer ?
#
loop_
_entity_poly.entity_id
_entity_poly.type
_entity_poly.pdbx_seq_one_letter_code
_entity_poly.pdbx_strand_id
1 'polypeptide(L)'
;MKERKGLYFALLALIFLSVLSVGEITQVEACYGPHIIADIDKNEVYINDTVIITGQICPAEPNVTVRVTFTRPDYTWIDQYVVADAETGEFTVTQTLDMVGYWNIFPIRGHICDRLYANVTDPADPLAPLPTPELPPYKPNVSLVTVAAVSMSVGLVALTTGRKKKTRNISSLRLFVQIGFVFLLFFGMFIDHRVVPVPAEQITPHEYLIVTDVLGVSMPDGFPVPFFGCYYPCGKTVTCALWELQTYIYPFWDVGRGWGVDYVSSGAMRLAVVFGSVILLSVLLGKFFCGWLCPFGLYMDLLSRLRKALKIEYRTFSDRFNERFHQFGYVILALLILLSVIFGSQAIAGTQLVPGTETGGFVYNYFAAPFCQVCPMKPLCVLLQTSVGLMRPEWLTEATTGDYYQLGFYLTSLNLFVLGLVTVAAFFYRRVWCRLCPLGALIALFNRFTPFKRFAGIRLDKVKEKCTKCGVCKRVCPTQVTEVYEKKGGDVTTSNCLLCLRCVEMCPYEEALNLKVAGKAIIKSRNWLD
;
A
#
# COMPACT_ATOMS: atom_id res chain seq x y z
N MET A 1 -15.68 -0.63 34.60
CA MET A 1 -15.78 0.24 33.40
C MET A 1 -15.21 1.66 33.56
N LYS A 2 -15.01 2.17 34.79
CA LYS A 2 -14.49 3.54 35.01
C LYS A 2 -12.95 3.59 34.97
N GLU A 3 -12.26 2.57 35.47
CA GLU A 3 -10.78 2.50 35.49
C GLU A 3 -10.13 2.30 34.11
N ARG A 4 -10.77 1.54 33.20
CA ARG A 4 -10.25 1.37 31.82
C ARG A 4 -10.29 2.66 30.99
N LYS A 5 -11.13 3.64 31.35
CA LYS A 5 -11.21 4.94 30.63
C LYS A 5 -10.01 5.84 30.93
N GLY A 6 -9.41 5.72 32.11
CA GLY A 6 -8.22 6.50 32.50
C GLY A 6 -6.99 6.08 31.70
N LEU A 7 -6.82 4.77 31.45
CA LEU A 7 -5.66 4.23 30.73
C LEU A 7 -5.64 4.67 29.25
N TYR A 8 -6.80 4.71 28.57
CA TYR A 8 -6.88 5.19 27.18
C TYR A 8 -6.69 6.70 27.05
N PHE A 9 -7.13 7.47 28.05
CA PHE A 9 -6.91 8.92 28.07
C PHE A 9 -5.45 9.26 28.33
N ALA A 10 -4.78 8.51 29.21
CA ALA A 10 -3.35 8.65 29.47
C ALA A 10 -2.49 8.31 28.25
N LEU A 11 -2.83 7.25 27.51
CA LEU A 11 -2.14 6.86 26.26
C LEU A 11 -2.32 7.90 25.15
N LEU A 12 -3.52 8.46 24.97
CA LEU A 12 -3.77 9.53 23.98
C LEU A 12 -3.09 10.85 24.36
N ALA A 13 -3.05 11.18 25.66
CA ALA A 13 -2.35 12.36 26.15
C ALA A 13 -0.82 12.24 25.99
N LEU A 14 -0.24 11.06 26.24
CA LEU A 14 1.19 10.77 26.01
C LEU A 14 1.56 10.91 24.53
N ILE A 15 0.72 10.41 23.61
CA ILE A 15 0.92 10.55 22.15
C ILE A 15 0.78 12.01 21.71
N PHE A 16 -0.09 12.81 22.34
CA PHE A 16 -0.27 14.22 22.02
C PHE A 16 0.88 15.10 22.57
N LEU A 17 1.40 14.77 23.76
CA LEU A 17 2.56 15.43 24.38
C LEU A 17 3.89 15.11 23.68
N SER A 18 4.05 13.90 23.12
CA SER A 18 5.21 13.57 22.27
C SER A 18 5.20 14.30 20.92
N VAL A 19 4.02 14.71 20.43
CA VAL A 19 3.89 15.46 19.16
C VAL A 19 4.13 16.97 19.36
N LEU A 20 3.95 17.49 20.58
CA LEU A 20 4.16 18.90 20.90
C LEU A 20 5.59 19.25 21.35
N SER A 21 6.47 18.26 21.54
CA SER A 21 7.85 18.45 22.03
C SER A 21 8.91 18.58 20.91
N VAL A 22 8.51 18.63 19.64
CA VAL A 22 9.44 18.89 18.53
C VAL A 22 9.44 20.39 18.22
N GLY A 23 10.19 21.13 19.03
CA GLY A 23 10.49 22.54 18.81
C GLY A 23 11.93 22.71 18.32
N GLU A 24 12.07 23.16 17.08
CA GLU A 24 12.83 24.35 16.63
C GLU A 24 13.07 24.22 15.12
N ILE A 25 12.43 25.11 14.36
CA ILE A 25 12.57 25.20 12.90
C ILE A 25 13.77 26.11 12.63
N THR A 26 14.91 25.50 12.31
CA THR A 26 16.08 26.23 11.79
C THR A 26 15.86 26.58 10.31
N GLN A 27 16.19 27.81 9.93
CA GLN A 27 16.15 28.26 8.53
C GLN A 27 17.15 27.49 7.67
N VAL A 28 16.74 27.22 6.44
CA VAL A 28 17.47 26.43 5.44
C VAL A 28 18.48 27.31 4.71
N GLU A 29 19.76 27.03 4.94
CA GLU A 29 20.86 27.35 4.01
C GLU A 29 21.39 26.04 3.42
N ALA A 30 21.90 26.11 2.19
CA ALA A 30 22.04 25.00 1.26
C ALA A 30 22.92 23.81 1.74
N CYS A 31 22.62 22.64 1.16
CA CYS A 31 23.14 21.27 1.38
C CYS A 31 22.35 20.44 2.42
N TYR A 32 21.58 19.47 1.92
CA TYR A 32 20.71 18.59 2.70
C TYR A 32 21.50 17.49 3.44
N GLY A 33 21.78 17.69 4.73
CA GLY A 33 22.08 16.63 5.73
C GLY A 33 23.33 15.76 5.50
N PRO A 34 23.71 14.90 6.49
CA PRO A 34 24.86 14.00 6.40
C PRO A 34 24.59 12.87 5.39
N HIS A 35 25.09 13.03 4.17
CA HIS A 35 25.02 12.02 3.11
C HIS A 35 26.40 11.42 2.85
N ILE A 36 26.44 10.13 2.59
CA ILE A 36 27.61 9.46 2.01
C ILE A 36 27.39 9.45 0.50
N ILE A 37 28.44 9.76 -0.26
CA ILE A 37 28.57 9.44 -1.68
C ILE A 37 29.71 8.44 -1.77
N ALA A 38 29.47 7.23 -2.26
CA ALA A 38 30.50 6.22 -2.45
C ALA A 38 30.50 5.69 -3.88
N ASP A 39 31.69 5.38 -4.38
CA ASP A 39 31.92 4.73 -5.67
C ASP A 39 32.84 3.52 -5.49
N ILE A 40 32.73 2.56 -6.40
CA ILE A 40 33.55 1.35 -6.45
C ILE A 40 34.45 1.40 -7.68
N ASP A 41 35.71 1.00 -7.53
CA ASP A 41 36.66 1.03 -8.62
C ASP A 41 36.27 0.14 -9.81
N LYS A 42 35.68 -1.05 -9.55
CA LYS A 42 35.28 -2.03 -10.55
C LYS A 42 34.03 -2.82 -10.15
N ASN A 43 33.08 -2.92 -11.08
CA ASN A 43 31.86 -3.73 -10.91
C ASN A 43 32.02 -5.18 -11.41
N GLU A 44 32.99 -5.47 -12.28
CA GLU A 44 33.30 -6.82 -12.75
C GLU A 44 34.69 -7.21 -12.26
N VAL A 45 34.75 -8.28 -11.47
CA VAL A 45 35.90 -8.59 -10.62
C VAL A 45 36.18 -10.09 -10.70
N TYR A 46 37.44 -10.52 -10.64
CA TYR A 46 37.75 -11.95 -10.55
C TYR A 46 37.79 -12.41 -9.09
N ILE A 47 37.61 -13.71 -8.86
CA ILE A 47 37.76 -14.26 -7.50
C ILE A 47 39.14 -13.92 -6.92
N ASN A 48 39.15 -13.48 -5.66
CA ASN A 48 40.32 -12.99 -4.92
C ASN A 48 40.90 -11.63 -5.38
N ASP A 49 40.26 -10.94 -6.32
CA ASP A 49 40.61 -9.55 -6.60
C ASP A 49 40.13 -8.64 -5.44
N THR A 50 40.86 -7.55 -5.26
CA THR A 50 40.52 -6.48 -4.32
C THR A 50 39.69 -5.42 -4.99
N VAL A 51 38.57 -5.04 -4.37
CA VAL A 51 37.81 -3.84 -4.73
C VAL A 51 38.14 -2.70 -3.79
N ILE A 52 38.13 -1.49 -4.32
CA ILE A 52 38.37 -0.25 -3.59
C ILE A 52 37.10 0.57 -3.62
N ILE A 53 36.63 0.97 -2.44
CA ILE A 53 35.49 1.84 -2.26
C ILE A 53 36.00 3.17 -1.74
N THR A 54 35.78 4.21 -2.52
CA THR A 54 36.07 5.58 -2.14
C THR A 54 34.75 6.32 -1.94
N GLY A 55 34.64 7.07 -0.86
CA GLY A 55 33.47 7.90 -0.67
C GLY A 55 33.75 9.13 0.16
N GLN A 56 32.74 10.00 0.23
CA GLN A 56 32.80 11.26 0.95
C GLN A 56 31.54 11.44 1.78
N ILE A 57 31.72 11.96 2.99
CA ILE A 57 30.66 12.35 3.91
C ILE A 57 30.46 13.86 3.81
N CYS A 58 29.23 14.27 3.56
CA CYS A 58 28.87 15.66 3.40
C CYS A 58 27.69 16.02 4.32
N PRO A 59 27.80 17.00 5.24
CA PRO A 59 29.02 17.76 5.54
C PRO A 59 30.08 16.90 6.25
N ALA A 60 31.35 17.26 6.06
CA ALA A 60 32.46 16.69 6.80
C ALA A 60 32.28 16.98 8.30
N GLU A 61 32.41 15.93 9.12
CA GLU A 61 32.23 16.01 10.55
C GLU A 61 33.41 15.29 11.24
N PRO A 62 33.96 15.84 12.33
CA PRO A 62 35.09 15.24 13.02
C PRO A 62 34.69 13.93 13.73
N ASN A 63 35.58 12.93 13.67
CA ASN A 63 35.44 11.62 14.34
C ASN A 63 34.23 10.79 13.89
N VAL A 64 33.87 10.87 12.62
CA VAL A 64 32.79 10.05 12.06
C VAL A 64 33.30 8.70 11.62
N THR A 65 32.67 7.63 12.12
CA THR A 65 32.93 6.26 11.66
C THR A 65 31.88 5.84 10.63
N VAL A 66 32.34 5.39 9.46
CA VAL A 66 31.56 4.74 8.41
C VAL A 66 31.72 3.24 8.54
N ARG A 67 30.61 2.51 8.57
CA ARG A 67 30.60 1.05 8.48
C ARG A 67 30.37 0.65 7.03
N VAL A 68 31.33 0.02 6.38
CA VAL A 68 31.15 -0.58 5.05
C VAL A 68 30.90 -2.07 5.21
N THR A 69 29.72 -2.52 4.80
CA THR A 69 29.29 -3.93 4.88
C THR A 69 29.39 -4.57 3.51
N PHE A 70 30.25 -5.58 3.37
CA PHE A 70 30.37 -6.40 2.17
C PHE A 70 29.58 -7.69 2.38
N THR A 71 28.41 -7.79 1.75
CA THR A 71 27.56 -8.98 1.81
C THR A 71 27.96 -9.94 0.70
N ARG A 72 28.40 -11.12 1.10
CA ARG A 72 28.76 -12.24 0.23
C ARG A 72 27.52 -12.80 -0.48
N PRO A 73 27.69 -13.54 -1.60
CA PRO A 73 26.59 -14.22 -2.30
C PRO A 73 25.80 -15.23 -1.44
N ASP A 74 26.41 -15.78 -0.38
CA ASP A 74 25.78 -16.69 0.59
C ASP A 74 25.10 -15.98 1.78
N TYR A 75 25.01 -14.65 1.74
CA TYR A 75 24.53 -13.76 2.81
C TYR A 75 25.34 -13.75 4.10
N THR A 76 26.55 -14.32 4.11
CA THR A 76 27.53 -13.91 5.12
C THR A 76 28.00 -12.49 4.81
N TRP A 77 28.49 -11.75 5.80
CA TRP A 77 28.94 -10.37 5.57
C TRP A 77 30.24 -10.08 6.30
N ILE A 78 31.00 -9.14 5.74
CA ILE A 78 32.23 -8.60 6.31
C ILE A 78 31.97 -7.13 6.60
N ASP A 79 32.08 -6.76 7.88
CA ASP A 79 31.96 -5.37 8.32
C ASP A 79 33.36 -4.75 8.46
N GLN A 80 33.60 -3.66 7.77
CA GLN A 80 34.76 -2.80 7.98
C GLN A 80 34.31 -1.45 8.53
N TYR A 81 35.05 -0.92 9.50
CA TYR A 81 34.76 0.38 10.11
C TYR A 81 35.92 1.32 9.81
N VAL A 82 35.64 2.43 9.13
CA VAL A 82 36.64 3.41 8.71
C VAL A 82 36.25 4.79 9.22
N VAL A 83 37.21 5.50 9.79
CA VAL A 83 37.01 6.89 10.22
C VAL A 83 37.21 7.79 9.00
N ALA A 84 36.23 8.63 8.69
CA ALA A 84 36.33 9.58 7.60
C ALA A 84 37.18 10.79 7.99
N ASP A 85 37.78 11.43 6.99
CA ASP A 85 38.59 12.61 7.17
C ASP A 85 37.78 13.76 7.78
N ALA A 86 38.37 14.47 8.74
CA ALA A 86 37.68 15.50 9.50
C ALA A 86 37.46 16.81 8.72
N GLU A 87 38.27 17.08 7.68
CA GLU A 87 38.21 18.29 6.87
C GLU A 87 37.50 18.05 5.54
N THR A 88 37.78 16.93 4.87
CA THR A 88 37.20 16.61 3.55
C THR A 88 36.02 15.66 3.64
N GLY A 89 35.86 14.90 4.73
CA GLY A 89 34.84 13.87 4.86
C GLY A 89 35.12 12.61 4.05
N GLU A 90 36.29 12.49 3.41
CA GLU A 90 36.62 11.36 2.55
C GLU A 90 36.95 10.10 3.36
N PHE A 91 36.58 8.94 2.82
CA PHE A 91 36.94 7.63 3.35
C PHE A 91 37.29 6.67 2.21
N THR A 92 38.14 5.69 2.51
CA THR A 92 38.51 4.65 1.55
C THR A 92 38.54 3.30 2.25
N VAL A 93 37.95 2.30 1.63
CA VAL A 93 37.82 0.94 2.16
C VAL A 93 38.22 -0.06 1.09
N THR A 94 39.01 -1.06 1.45
CA THR A 94 39.46 -2.10 0.52
C THR A 94 39.10 -3.48 1.03
N GLN A 95 38.55 -4.32 0.16
CA GLN A 95 38.15 -5.69 0.51
C GLN A 95 38.47 -6.65 -0.63
N THR A 96 39.08 -7.79 -0.30
CA THR A 96 39.23 -8.94 -1.22
C THR A 96 37.91 -9.69 -1.30
N LEU A 97 37.42 -9.96 -2.51
CA LEU A 97 36.19 -10.70 -2.73
C LEU A 97 36.51 -12.19 -2.94
N ASP A 98 36.19 -13.01 -1.95
CA ASP A 98 36.61 -14.41 -1.83
C ASP A 98 35.60 -15.43 -2.37
N MET A 99 34.47 -14.97 -2.91
CA MET A 99 33.39 -15.84 -3.39
C MET A 99 32.88 -15.40 -4.75
N VAL A 100 32.65 -16.37 -5.64
CA VAL A 100 32.03 -16.16 -6.95
C VAL A 100 30.56 -15.79 -6.77
N GLY A 101 30.13 -14.75 -7.49
CA GLY A 101 28.75 -14.32 -7.56
C GLY A 101 28.53 -12.85 -7.23
N TYR A 102 27.28 -12.50 -6.95
CA TYR A 102 26.86 -11.11 -6.79
C TYR A 102 27.08 -10.63 -5.35
N TRP A 103 28.05 -9.73 -5.17
CA TRP A 103 28.32 -9.08 -3.89
C TRP A 103 27.54 -7.78 -3.77
N ASN A 104 26.92 -7.58 -2.61
CA ASN A 104 26.24 -6.33 -2.28
C ASN A 104 27.07 -5.57 -1.26
N ILE A 105 27.33 -4.29 -1.53
CA ILE A 105 28.20 -3.50 -0.67
C ILE A 105 27.49 -2.22 -0.24
N PHE A 106 27.48 -2.00 1.06
CA PHE A 106 26.73 -0.92 1.70
C PHE A 106 27.67 -0.07 2.56
N PRO A 107 27.99 1.17 2.17
CA PRO A 107 28.55 2.18 3.06
C PRO A 107 27.43 2.73 3.95
N ILE A 108 27.56 2.54 5.26
CA ILE A 108 26.53 2.83 6.26
C ILE A 108 27.10 3.82 7.29
N ARG A 109 26.53 5.03 7.33
CA ARG A 109 26.63 5.98 8.46
C ARG A 109 25.22 6.37 8.87
N GLY A 110 24.58 5.56 9.70
CA GLY A 110 23.20 5.77 10.12
C GLY A 110 22.13 5.60 9.03
N HIS A 111 22.51 5.51 7.75
CA HIS A 111 21.61 5.35 6.60
C HIS A 111 22.17 4.33 5.58
N ILE A 112 21.27 3.74 4.77
CA ILE A 112 21.58 2.82 3.66
C ILE A 112 21.17 3.52 2.36
N CYS A 113 22.06 4.31 1.77
CA CYS A 113 21.71 5.13 0.59
C CYS A 113 22.46 4.72 -0.67
N ASP A 114 23.72 4.31 -0.54
CA ASP A 114 24.54 3.90 -1.67
C ASP A 114 24.67 2.38 -1.68
N ARG A 115 24.12 1.75 -2.70
CA ARG A 115 24.35 0.34 -2.96
C ARG A 115 25.37 0.24 -4.07
N LEU A 116 26.54 -0.27 -3.72
CA LEU A 116 27.56 -0.68 -4.66
C LEU A 116 27.43 -2.18 -4.87
N TYR A 117 27.85 -2.67 -6.02
CA TYR A 117 27.84 -4.09 -6.32
C TYR A 117 29.11 -4.50 -7.03
N ALA A 118 29.51 -5.75 -6.83
CA ALA A 118 30.58 -6.37 -7.58
C ALA A 118 30.11 -7.76 -8.05
N ASN A 119 30.18 -7.99 -9.35
CA ASN A 119 29.94 -9.29 -9.93
C ASN A 119 31.28 -10.03 -10.02
N VAL A 120 31.44 -11.05 -9.19
CA VAL A 120 32.68 -11.82 -9.09
C VAL A 120 32.58 -13.04 -9.97
N THR A 121 33.48 -13.17 -10.93
CA THR A 121 33.57 -14.32 -11.84
C THR A 121 34.81 -15.15 -11.57
N ASP A 122 34.74 -16.46 -11.80
CA ASP A 122 35.91 -17.32 -11.76
C ASP A 122 36.51 -17.42 -13.18
N PRO A 123 37.75 -16.96 -13.42
CA PRO A 123 38.40 -17.14 -14.71
C PRO A 123 38.71 -18.60 -15.05
N ALA A 124 38.74 -19.50 -14.06
CA ALA A 124 38.92 -20.94 -14.27
C ALA A 124 37.62 -21.67 -14.64
N ASP A 125 36.45 -21.13 -14.25
CA ASP A 125 35.13 -21.67 -14.61
C ASP A 125 34.11 -20.54 -14.83
N PRO A 126 34.07 -19.94 -16.04
CA PRO A 126 33.16 -18.84 -16.37
C PRO A 126 31.67 -19.21 -16.35
N LEU A 127 31.36 -20.50 -16.29
CA LEU A 127 29.99 -21.05 -16.28
C LEU A 127 29.63 -21.63 -14.91
N ALA A 128 30.46 -21.43 -13.89
CA ALA A 128 30.18 -21.89 -12.53
C ALA A 128 28.80 -21.37 -12.09
N PRO A 129 27.86 -22.24 -11.67
CA PRO A 129 26.56 -21.81 -11.23
C PRO A 129 26.72 -20.89 -10.02
N LEU A 130 26.12 -19.70 -10.09
CA LEU A 130 26.06 -18.77 -8.96
C LEU A 130 25.56 -19.55 -7.74
N PRO A 131 26.25 -19.46 -6.59
CA PRO A 131 25.80 -20.16 -5.38
C PRO A 131 24.38 -19.70 -5.08
N THR A 132 23.41 -20.60 -5.20
CA THR A 132 22.04 -20.35 -4.76
C THR A 132 22.05 -20.50 -3.24
N PRO A 133 21.89 -19.41 -2.48
CA PRO A 133 21.89 -19.51 -1.03
C PRO A 133 20.73 -20.40 -0.59
N GLU A 134 21.01 -21.36 0.29
CA GLU A 134 19.97 -22.02 1.05
C GLU A 134 19.39 -20.98 2.01
N LEU A 135 18.24 -20.41 1.64
CA LEU A 135 17.52 -19.48 2.51
C LEU A 135 17.31 -20.16 3.86
N PRO A 136 17.74 -19.52 4.96
CA PRO A 136 17.72 -20.18 6.24
C PRO A 136 16.26 -20.47 6.63
N PRO A 137 15.98 -21.61 7.30
CA PRO A 137 14.64 -22.16 7.38
C PRO A 137 13.64 -21.15 7.95
N TYR A 138 12.50 -21.07 7.29
CA TYR A 138 11.30 -20.33 7.66
C TYR A 138 11.08 -20.29 9.19
N LYS A 139 11.00 -19.08 9.78
CA LYS A 139 10.69 -18.89 11.21
C LYS A 139 9.54 -17.90 11.36
N PRO A 140 8.28 -18.38 11.50
CA PRO A 140 7.13 -17.52 11.68
C PRO A 140 7.23 -16.79 13.01
N ASN A 141 6.77 -15.54 13.07
CA ASN A 141 6.57 -14.87 14.35
C ASN A 141 5.35 -15.51 15.04
N VAL A 142 5.61 -16.58 15.80
CA VAL A 142 4.56 -17.42 16.40
C VAL A 142 3.62 -16.59 17.28
N SER A 143 4.12 -15.59 17.99
CA SER A 143 3.30 -14.69 18.82
C SER A 143 2.30 -13.90 17.97
N LEU A 144 2.76 -13.31 16.86
CA LEU A 144 1.92 -12.49 15.99
C LEU A 144 0.93 -13.34 15.19
N VAL A 145 1.37 -14.50 14.69
CA VAL A 145 0.51 -15.51 14.04
C VAL A 145 -0.55 -16.03 15.02
N THR A 146 -0.19 -16.26 16.29
CA THR A 146 -1.13 -16.68 17.33
C THR A 146 -2.16 -15.59 17.62
N VAL A 147 -1.75 -14.33 17.79
CA VAL A 147 -2.67 -13.20 17.99
C VAL A 147 -3.67 -13.10 16.84
N ALA A 148 -3.20 -13.24 15.61
CA ALA A 148 -4.06 -13.20 14.44
C ALA A 148 -5.01 -14.39 14.36
N ALA A 149 -4.53 -15.61 14.54
CA ALA A 149 -5.34 -16.82 14.58
C ALA A 149 -6.39 -16.76 15.70
N VAL A 150 -6.04 -16.23 16.86
CA VAL A 150 -6.96 -15.98 17.97
C VAL A 150 -7.98 -14.90 17.58
N SER A 151 -7.56 -13.79 16.97
CA SER A 151 -8.48 -12.73 16.54
C SER A 151 -9.49 -13.20 15.49
N MET A 152 -9.06 -14.03 14.53
CA MET A 152 -9.91 -14.65 13.52
C MET A 152 -10.84 -15.69 14.15
N SER A 153 -10.34 -16.51 15.07
CA SER A 153 -11.14 -17.49 15.82
C SER A 153 -12.21 -16.83 16.68
N VAL A 154 -11.86 -15.78 17.43
CA VAL A 154 -12.81 -15.00 18.24
C VAL A 154 -13.85 -14.32 17.36
N GLY A 155 -13.44 -13.75 16.23
CA GLY A 155 -14.36 -13.16 15.27
C GLY A 155 -15.32 -14.18 14.65
N LEU A 156 -14.83 -15.38 14.34
CA LEU A 156 -15.64 -16.48 13.84
C LEU A 156 -16.64 -16.96 14.90
N VAL A 157 -16.21 -17.12 16.15
CA VAL A 157 -17.07 -17.49 17.29
C VAL A 157 -18.13 -16.42 17.54
N ALA A 158 -17.78 -15.13 17.50
CA ALA A 158 -18.74 -14.04 17.64
C ALA A 158 -19.79 -14.03 16.51
N LEU A 159 -19.39 -14.40 15.29
CA LEU A 159 -20.32 -14.53 14.17
C LEU A 159 -21.22 -15.76 14.29
N THR A 160 -20.68 -16.91 14.70
CA THR A 160 -21.44 -18.17 14.81
C THR A 160 -22.40 -18.15 15.99
N THR A 161 -22.00 -17.63 17.14
CA THR A 161 -22.89 -17.44 18.31
C THR A 161 -23.94 -16.35 18.06
N GLY A 162 -23.63 -15.36 17.20
CA GLY A 162 -24.59 -14.37 16.71
C GLY A 162 -25.59 -14.87 15.65
N ARG A 163 -25.57 -16.15 15.22
CA ARG A 163 -26.36 -16.69 14.10
C ARG A 163 -27.87 -16.83 14.31
N LYS A 164 -28.43 -16.51 15.49
CA LYS A 164 -29.89 -16.57 15.67
C LYS A 164 -30.67 -15.61 14.76
N LYS A 165 -30.06 -14.56 14.17
CA LYS A 165 -30.72 -13.68 13.18
C LYS A 165 -29.79 -13.34 11.99
N LYS A 166 -29.87 -14.13 10.91
CA LYS A 166 -28.99 -14.13 9.71
C LYS A 166 -28.89 -12.79 8.95
N THR A 167 -29.80 -11.83 9.17
CA THR A 167 -29.84 -10.52 8.48
C THR A 167 -29.40 -9.33 9.34
N ARG A 168 -29.29 -9.49 10.66
CA ARG A 168 -29.06 -8.37 11.59
C ARG A 168 -27.59 -8.01 11.81
N ASN A 169 -26.68 -8.84 11.31
CA ASN A 169 -25.25 -8.76 11.58
C ASN A 169 -24.41 -8.52 10.31
N ILE A 170 -24.97 -7.95 9.24
CA ILE A 170 -24.22 -7.68 8.00
C ILE A 170 -23.07 -6.72 8.27
N SER A 171 -23.30 -5.67 9.07
CA SER A 171 -22.26 -4.72 9.47
C SER A 171 -21.14 -5.38 10.31
N SER A 172 -21.49 -6.39 11.12
CA SER A 172 -20.52 -7.15 11.93
C SER A 172 -19.74 -8.16 11.08
N LEU A 173 -20.43 -8.88 10.19
CA LEU A 173 -19.82 -9.78 9.21
C LEU A 173 -18.84 -9.04 8.32
N ARG A 174 -19.23 -7.86 7.83
CA ARG A 174 -18.34 -7.03 7.02
C ARG A 174 -17.08 -6.62 7.78
N LEU A 175 -17.20 -6.21 9.05
CA LEU A 175 -16.04 -5.88 9.87
C LEU A 175 -15.12 -7.10 10.02
N PHE A 176 -15.69 -8.28 10.30
CA PHE A 176 -14.92 -9.52 10.43
C PHE A 176 -14.17 -9.85 9.14
N VAL A 177 -14.86 -9.79 8.00
CA VAL A 177 -14.24 -10.01 6.67
C VAL A 177 -13.13 -8.99 6.43
N GLN A 178 -13.35 -7.71 6.73
CA GLN A 178 -12.32 -6.67 6.59
C GLN A 178 -11.08 -6.96 7.46
N ILE A 179 -11.26 -7.32 8.73
CA ILE A 179 -10.15 -7.60 9.65
C ILE A 179 -9.37 -8.84 9.19
N GLY A 180 -10.08 -9.95 8.89
CA GLY A 180 -9.46 -11.18 8.41
C GLY A 180 -8.72 -10.97 7.09
N PHE A 181 -9.29 -10.14 6.20
CA PHE A 181 -8.65 -9.84 4.92
C PHE A 181 -7.42 -8.96 5.08
N VAL A 182 -7.44 -7.94 5.95
CA VAL A 182 -6.22 -7.17 6.27
C VAL A 182 -5.10 -8.08 6.75
N PHE A 183 -5.41 -9.05 7.61
CA PHE A 183 -4.42 -10.04 8.03
C PHE A 183 -3.90 -10.89 6.86
N LEU A 184 -4.78 -11.36 5.97
CA LEU A 184 -4.39 -12.13 4.78
C LEU A 184 -3.52 -11.31 3.81
N LEU A 185 -3.84 -10.04 3.59
CA LEU A 185 -3.11 -9.17 2.67
C LEU A 185 -1.68 -8.92 3.14
N PHE A 186 -1.52 -8.74 4.45
CA PHE A 186 -0.22 -8.51 5.07
C PHE A 186 0.35 -9.80 5.67
N PHE A 187 -0.18 -10.98 5.31
CA PHE A 187 0.16 -12.25 5.96
C PHE A 187 1.65 -12.58 5.90
N GLY A 188 2.30 -12.29 4.77
CA GLY A 188 3.74 -12.51 4.59
C GLY A 188 4.60 -11.70 5.56
N MET A 189 4.13 -10.54 5.99
CA MET A 189 4.77 -9.71 7.01
C MET A 189 4.76 -10.35 8.42
N PHE A 190 3.81 -11.24 8.71
CA PHE A 190 3.73 -11.95 10.00
C PHE A 190 4.62 -13.21 10.05
N ILE A 191 5.06 -13.63 8.88
CA ILE A 191 5.66 -14.92 8.63
C ILE A 191 7.18 -14.81 8.51
N ASP A 192 7.68 -13.73 7.90
CA ASP A 192 9.11 -13.51 7.77
C ASP A 192 9.52 -12.23 8.52
N HIS A 193 10.23 -12.41 9.62
CA HIS A 193 10.85 -11.33 10.38
C HIS A 193 12.33 -11.66 10.61
N ARG A 194 13.04 -12.16 9.59
CA ARG A 194 14.49 -12.11 9.67
C ARG A 194 14.93 -10.65 9.52
N VAL A 195 15.33 -10.05 10.65
CA VAL A 195 16.14 -8.82 10.73
C VAL A 195 17.53 -9.13 10.18
N VAL A 196 17.60 -9.50 8.91
CA VAL A 196 18.85 -9.62 8.17
C VAL A 196 18.81 -8.48 7.17
N PRO A 197 19.93 -7.78 6.90
CA PRO A 197 20.03 -6.85 5.80
C PRO A 197 19.90 -7.64 4.48
N VAL A 198 18.66 -7.98 4.13
CA VAL A 198 18.30 -8.53 2.84
C VAL A 198 18.27 -7.34 1.88
N PRO A 199 18.92 -7.41 0.70
CA PRO A 199 18.84 -6.37 -0.31
C PRO A 199 17.38 -5.97 -0.56
N ALA A 200 17.08 -4.68 -0.71
CA ALA A 200 15.73 -4.21 -1.02
C ALA A 200 15.17 -4.87 -2.29
N GLU A 201 16.04 -5.23 -3.24
CA GLU A 201 15.74 -6.02 -4.46
C GLU A 201 15.23 -7.45 -4.19
N GLN A 202 15.51 -8.00 -3.01
CA GLN A 202 15.10 -9.34 -2.59
C GLN A 202 14.00 -9.31 -1.54
N ILE A 203 13.50 -8.14 -1.15
CA ILE A 203 12.23 -8.03 -0.42
C ILE A 203 11.08 -8.14 -1.43
N THR A 204 11.15 -9.14 -2.31
CA THR A 204 9.96 -9.54 -3.05
C THR A 204 9.04 -10.24 -2.07
N PRO A 205 7.75 -9.89 -2.06
CA PRO A 205 6.82 -10.54 -1.16
C PRO A 205 6.75 -12.04 -1.45
N HIS A 206 6.19 -12.81 -0.52
CA HIS A 206 5.86 -14.24 -0.61
C HIS A 206 5.11 -14.71 -1.90
N GLU A 207 4.91 -13.86 -2.91
CA GLU A 207 4.39 -14.23 -4.22
C GLU A 207 5.31 -15.13 -5.02
N TYR A 208 6.65 -15.03 -4.86
CA TYR A 208 7.55 -15.85 -5.68
C TYR A 208 7.28 -17.35 -5.50
N LEU A 209 6.75 -17.80 -4.36
CA LEU A 209 6.47 -19.21 -4.13
C LEU A 209 5.06 -19.59 -4.57
N ILE A 210 4.00 -19.07 -3.94
CA ILE A 210 2.65 -19.62 -4.14
C ILE A 210 2.06 -19.30 -5.52
N VAL A 211 2.22 -18.07 -6.01
CA VAL A 211 1.60 -17.65 -7.27
C VAL A 211 2.42 -18.15 -8.45
N THR A 212 3.75 -18.09 -8.37
CA THR A 212 4.64 -18.64 -9.39
C THR A 212 4.48 -20.16 -9.52
N ASP A 213 4.38 -20.90 -8.40
CA ASP A 213 4.18 -22.36 -8.44
C ASP A 213 2.82 -22.75 -9.06
N VAL A 214 1.78 -21.93 -8.87
CA VAL A 214 0.41 -22.20 -9.37
C VAL A 214 0.18 -21.70 -10.79
N LEU A 215 0.71 -20.53 -11.16
CA LEU A 215 0.48 -19.89 -12.46
C LEU A 215 1.65 -20.05 -13.43
N GLY A 216 2.81 -20.51 -12.97
CA GLY A 216 4.03 -20.63 -13.79
C GLY A 216 4.63 -19.30 -14.24
N VAL A 217 4.20 -18.17 -13.65
CA VAL A 217 4.64 -16.81 -14.00
C VAL A 217 5.02 -16.06 -12.74
N SER A 218 6.23 -15.49 -12.70
CA SER A 218 6.67 -14.65 -11.59
C SER A 218 5.99 -13.28 -11.63
N MET A 219 5.33 -12.93 -10.52
CA MET A 219 4.78 -11.61 -10.27
C MET A 219 5.52 -11.02 -9.07
N PRO A 220 6.61 -10.26 -9.28
CA PRO A 220 7.39 -9.73 -8.16
C PRO A 220 6.68 -8.57 -7.44
N ASP A 221 5.77 -7.88 -8.13
CA ASP A 221 5.11 -6.69 -7.63
C ASP A 221 3.88 -6.96 -6.77
N GLY A 222 3.21 -8.10 -6.91
CA GLY A 222 1.89 -8.31 -6.34
C GLY A 222 0.83 -8.70 -7.39
N PHE A 223 -0.23 -9.39 -6.97
CA PHE A 223 -1.45 -9.53 -7.76
C PHE A 223 -2.23 -8.19 -7.78
N PRO A 224 -2.56 -7.64 -8.97
CA PRO A 224 -3.32 -6.40 -9.08
C PRO A 224 -4.73 -6.51 -8.54
N VAL A 225 -5.02 -5.66 -7.54
CA VAL A 225 -6.34 -5.64 -6.90
C VAL A 225 -7.03 -4.27 -6.97
N PRO A 226 -8.38 -4.25 -7.11
CA PRO A 226 -9.19 -3.04 -7.14
C PRO A 226 -9.49 -2.50 -5.72
N PHE A 227 -8.50 -2.44 -4.86
CA PHE A 227 -8.55 -1.77 -3.55
C PHE A 227 -7.14 -1.35 -3.11
N PHE A 228 -7.04 -0.64 -1.99
CA PHE A 228 -5.76 -0.18 -1.47
C PHE A 228 -4.96 -1.28 -0.78
N GLY A 229 -4.28 -2.13 -1.56
CA GLY A 229 -3.13 -2.92 -1.12
C GLY A 229 -1.86 -2.07 -1.28
N CYS A 230 -1.41 -1.41 -0.20
CA CYS A 230 -0.27 -0.49 -0.28
C CYS A 230 0.99 -1.21 -0.79
N TYR A 231 1.77 -0.58 -1.66
CA TYR A 231 2.98 -1.18 -2.24
C TYR A 231 4.17 -1.18 -1.26
N TYR A 232 4.35 -0.13 -0.48
CA TYR A 232 5.53 0.07 0.38
C TYR A 232 5.74 -0.95 1.53
N PRO A 233 4.70 -1.56 2.13
CA PRO A 233 4.86 -2.66 3.06
C PRO A 233 5.53 -3.88 2.42
N CYS A 234 6.51 -4.44 3.10
CA CYS A 234 7.13 -5.71 2.73
C CYS A 234 6.17 -6.89 2.99
N GLY A 235 6.30 -8.01 2.25
CA GLY A 235 5.56 -9.24 2.55
C GLY A 235 4.04 -9.25 2.24
N LYS A 236 3.60 -8.46 1.25
CA LYS A 236 2.20 -8.39 0.77
C LYS A 236 1.90 -9.38 -0.38
N THR A 237 0.69 -9.92 -0.46
CA THR A 237 0.28 -10.85 -1.56
C THR A 237 -0.52 -10.17 -2.67
N VAL A 238 -0.69 -8.85 -2.61
CA VAL A 238 -1.47 -8.08 -3.59
C VAL A 238 -0.95 -6.65 -3.63
N THR A 239 -1.26 -5.96 -4.72
CA THR A 239 -0.94 -4.54 -4.88
C THR A 239 -2.06 -3.72 -5.46
N CYS A 240 -2.09 -2.46 -5.04
CA CYS A 240 -3.05 -1.49 -5.55
C CYS A 240 -2.86 -1.32 -7.05
N ALA A 241 -3.87 -1.68 -7.83
CA ALA A 241 -3.79 -1.62 -9.29
C ALA A 241 -3.50 -0.19 -9.82
N LEU A 242 -3.85 0.87 -9.09
CA LEU A 242 -3.51 2.23 -9.50
C LEU A 242 -2.00 2.51 -9.41
N TRP A 243 -1.29 1.89 -8.47
CA TRP A 243 0.18 1.99 -8.41
C TRP A 243 0.78 1.24 -9.61
N GLU A 244 0.38 -0.01 -9.85
CA GLU A 244 0.88 -0.81 -10.98
C GLU A 244 0.62 -0.16 -12.33
N LEU A 245 -0.58 0.41 -12.52
CA LEU A 245 -0.87 1.17 -13.74
C LEU A 245 0.10 2.34 -13.94
N GLN A 246 0.44 3.07 -12.87
CA GLN A 246 1.34 4.21 -12.97
C GLN A 246 2.78 3.77 -13.20
N THR A 247 3.25 2.75 -12.46
CA THR A 247 4.63 2.27 -12.55
C THR A 247 4.93 1.50 -13.82
N TYR A 248 3.95 0.80 -14.39
CA TYR A 248 4.10 0.13 -15.68
C TYR A 248 3.95 1.09 -16.86
N ILE A 249 3.23 2.21 -16.70
CA ILE A 249 3.25 3.31 -17.70
C ILE A 249 4.59 4.05 -17.65
N TYR A 250 5.15 4.26 -16.45
CA TYR A 250 6.40 4.98 -16.22
C TYR A 250 7.14 4.42 -14.99
N PRO A 251 8.43 4.07 -15.04
CA PRO A 251 9.39 4.16 -16.13
C PRO A 251 9.55 2.89 -16.99
N PHE A 252 8.75 1.85 -16.75
CA PHE A 252 9.00 0.50 -17.28
C PHE A 252 8.21 0.13 -18.54
N TRP A 253 7.94 1.09 -19.45
CA TRP A 253 7.07 0.85 -20.60
C TRP A 253 7.52 -0.35 -21.47
N ASP A 254 8.82 -0.54 -21.66
CA ASP A 254 9.39 -1.63 -22.47
C ASP A 254 10.69 -2.25 -21.90
N VAL A 255 10.90 -2.17 -20.58
CA VAL A 255 12.12 -2.71 -19.96
C VAL A 255 11.84 -3.99 -19.16
N GLY A 256 12.69 -4.98 -19.43
CA GLY A 256 12.75 -6.25 -18.68
C GLY A 256 13.33 -6.11 -17.27
N ARG A 257 13.68 -4.90 -16.82
CA ARG A 257 14.21 -4.62 -15.49
C ARG A 257 13.49 -3.43 -14.86
N GLY A 258 13.08 -3.57 -13.61
CA GLY A 258 12.60 -2.45 -12.81
C GLY A 258 12.84 -2.63 -11.32
N TRP A 259 13.34 -1.59 -10.65
CA TRP A 259 13.75 -1.63 -9.23
C TRP A 259 14.64 -2.83 -8.88
N GLY A 260 15.58 -3.16 -9.77
CA GLY A 260 16.50 -4.31 -9.63
C GLY A 260 15.82 -5.69 -9.73
N VAL A 261 14.55 -5.74 -10.15
CA VAL A 261 13.86 -6.99 -10.48
C VAL A 261 13.86 -7.20 -11.99
N ASP A 262 14.35 -8.36 -12.40
CA ASP A 262 14.28 -8.80 -13.79
C ASP A 262 12.94 -9.50 -14.05
N TYR A 263 12.17 -8.95 -14.97
CA TYR A 263 10.87 -9.42 -15.37
C TYR A 263 10.95 -10.16 -16.70
N VAL A 264 10.36 -11.35 -16.74
CA VAL A 264 10.26 -12.15 -17.97
C VAL A 264 9.23 -11.57 -18.95
N SER A 265 8.30 -10.73 -18.48
CA SER A 265 7.20 -10.17 -19.27
C SER A 265 7.47 -8.74 -19.77
N SER A 266 7.00 -8.41 -20.97
CA SER A 266 7.04 -7.04 -21.50
C SER A 266 6.09 -6.10 -20.73
N GLY A 267 6.36 -4.79 -20.74
CA GLY A 267 5.52 -3.79 -20.06
C GLY A 267 4.06 -3.81 -20.55
N ALA A 268 3.84 -4.02 -21.85
CA ALA A 268 2.51 -4.17 -22.43
C ALA A 268 1.75 -5.39 -21.89
N MET A 269 2.43 -6.53 -21.69
CA MET A 269 1.81 -7.72 -21.08
C MET A 269 1.42 -7.44 -19.63
N ARG A 270 2.27 -6.76 -18.86
CA ARG A 270 1.96 -6.38 -17.47
C ARG A 270 0.76 -5.44 -17.40
N LEU A 271 0.71 -4.41 -18.24
CA LEU A 271 -0.45 -3.53 -18.35
C LEU A 271 -1.73 -4.30 -18.71
N ALA A 272 -1.65 -5.26 -19.63
CA ALA A 272 -2.79 -6.11 -19.99
C ALA A 272 -3.28 -6.96 -18.81
N VAL A 273 -2.37 -7.49 -17.97
CA VAL A 273 -2.72 -8.22 -16.74
C VAL A 273 -3.41 -7.30 -15.74
N VAL A 274 -2.90 -6.07 -15.52
CA VAL A 274 -3.50 -5.11 -14.58
C VAL A 274 -4.87 -4.65 -15.07
N PHE A 275 -5.00 -4.25 -16.33
CA PHE A 275 -6.28 -3.86 -16.88
C PHE A 275 -7.27 -5.03 -16.91
N GLY A 276 -6.82 -6.22 -17.33
CA GLY A 276 -7.63 -7.42 -17.41
C GLY A 276 -8.17 -7.85 -16.05
N SER A 277 -7.32 -7.90 -15.02
CA SER A 277 -7.71 -8.23 -13.64
C SER A 277 -8.64 -7.17 -13.05
N VAL A 278 -8.33 -5.88 -13.20
CA VAL A 278 -9.19 -4.79 -12.70
C VAL A 278 -10.55 -4.82 -13.39
N ILE A 279 -10.61 -4.99 -14.70
CA ILE A 279 -11.87 -5.09 -15.45
C ILE A 279 -12.65 -6.30 -14.98
N LEU A 280 -12.04 -7.49 -14.97
CA LEU A 280 -12.69 -8.73 -14.56
C LEU A 280 -13.27 -8.62 -13.16
N LEU A 281 -12.46 -8.21 -12.18
CA LEU A 281 -12.88 -8.08 -10.79
C LEU A 281 -13.91 -6.96 -10.61
N SER A 282 -13.73 -5.83 -11.30
CA SER A 282 -14.69 -4.71 -11.25
C SER A 282 -16.03 -5.10 -11.84
N VAL A 283 -16.07 -5.83 -12.96
CA VAL A 283 -17.33 -6.27 -13.58
C VAL A 283 -18.00 -7.34 -12.72
N LEU A 284 -17.27 -8.32 -12.21
CA LEU A 284 -17.86 -9.39 -11.41
C LEU A 284 -18.39 -8.91 -10.06
N LEU A 285 -17.62 -8.08 -9.36
CA LEU A 285 -17.87 -7.75 -7.95
C LEU A 285 -18.16 -6.26 -7.70
N GLY A 286 -18.00 -5.39 -8.70
CA GLY A 286 -18.28 -3.98 -8.53
C GLY A 286 -17.36 -3.29 -7.53
N LYS A 287 -17.91 -2.30 -6.81
CA LYS A 287 -17.25 -1.68 -5.65
C LYS A 287 -17.36 -2.50 -4.35
N PHE A 288 -17.71 -3.79 -4.43
CA PHE A 288 -17.75 -4.68 -3.27
C PHE A 288 -16.42 -4.67 -2.50
N PHE A 289 -15.29 -4.64 -3.21
CA PHE A 289 -13.95 -4.52 -2.63
C PHE A 289 -13.80 -3.31 -1.70
N CYS A 290 -14.28 -2.14 -2.13
CA CYS A 290 -14.25 -0.91 -1.31
C CYS A 290 -15.12 -1.03 -0.05
N GLY A 291 -16.21 -1.79 -0.12
CA GLY A 291 -17.10 -2.05 1.00
C GLY A 291 -16.55 -3.05 2.02
N TRP A 292 -15.98 -4.15 1.54
CA TRP A 292 -15.75 -5.38 2.30
C TRP A 292 -14.28 -5.80 2.48
N LEU A 293 -13.38 -5.36 1.60
CA LEU A 293 -11.99 -5.88 1.56
C LEU A 293 -10.94 -4.77 1.74
N CYS A 294 -11.25 -3.54 1.36
CA CYS A 294 -10.30 -2.42 1.44
C CYS A 294 -9.87 -2.12 2.89
N PRO A 295 -8.56 -2.15 3.22
CA PRO A 295 -8.05 -1.83 4.56
C PRO A 295 -8.33 -0.37 4.95
N PHE A 296 -8.23 0.57 4.01
CA PHE A 296 -8.57 1.96 4.27
C PHE A 296 -10.07 2.15 4.57
N GLY A 297 -10.92 1.28 4.00
CA GLY A 297 -12.33 1.20 4.34
C GLY A 297 -12.56 0.71 5.77
N LEU A 298 -11.73 -0.21 6.27
CA LEU A 298 -11.73 -0.64 7.67
C LEU A 298 -11.33 0.51 8.58
N TYR A 299 -10.25 1.22 8.26
CA TYR A 299 -9.79 2.40 9.00
C TYR A 299 -10.92 3.44 9.21
N MET A 300 -11.62 3.83 8.14
CA MET A 300 -12.73 4.79 8.25
C MET A 300 -13.96 4.23 9.01
N ASP A 301 -14.20 2.92 8.93
CA ASP A 301 -15.27 2.29 9.73
C ASP A 301 -14.89 2.22 11.22
N LEU A 302 -13.61 2.05 11.56
CA LEU A 302 -13.09 2.14 12.93
C LEU A 302 -13.23 3.58 13.46
N LEU A 303 -12.84 4.60 12.69
CA LEU A 303 -13.08 6.01 13.03
C LEU A 303 -14.56 6.29 13.28
N SER A 304 -15.45 5.73 12.44
CA SER A 304 -16.90 5.88 12.62
C SER A 304 -17.41 5.24 13.93
N ARG A 305 -16.80 4.13 14.38
CA ARG A 305 -17.10 3.49 15.66
C ARG A 305 -16.55 4.28 16.83
N LEU A 306 -15.32 4.79 16.71
CA LEU A 306 -14.70 5.68 17.70
C LEU A 306 -15.55 6.93 17.90
N ARG A 307 -15.96 7.61 16.83
CA ARG A 307 -16.89 8.74 16.89
C ARG A 307 -18.19 8.39 17.63
N LYS A 308 -18.78 7.22 17.31
CA LYS A 308 -20.00 6.76 17.99
C LYS A 308 -19.76 6.50 19.49
N ALA A 309 -18.61 5.95 19.86
CA ALA A 309 -18.22 5.74 21.25
C ALA A 309 -18.04 7.08 22.00
N LEU A 310 -17.53 8.11 21.31
CA LEU A 310 -17.44 9.48 21.79
C LEU A 310 -18.78 10.23 21.77
N LYS A 311 -19.88 9.59 21.36
CA LYS A 311 -21.24 10.17 21.24
C LYS A 311 -21.32 11.41 20.34
N ILE A 312 -20.41 11.55 19.38
CA ILE A 312 -20.41 12.66 18.42
C ILE A 312 -21.26 12.24 17.22
N GLU A 313 -22.16 13.12 16.75
CA GLU A 313 -22.97 12.86 15.56
C GLU A 313 -22.16 13.00 14.26
N TYR A 314 -22.50 12.21 13.24
CA TYR A 314 -21.88 12.41 11.92
C TYR A 314 -22.62 13.50 11.16
N ARG A 315 -21.90 14.18 10.27
CA ARG A 315 -22.45 15.15 9.35
C ARG A 315 -22.74 14.54 7.98
N THR A 316 -23.69 15.12 7.28
CA THR A 316 -24.09 14.75 5.92
C THR A 316 -23.85 15.91 4.98
N PHE A 317 -23.42 15.64 3.76
CA PHE A 317 -23.37 16.66 2.71
C PHE A 317 -24.75 16.88 2.11
N SER A 318 -24.97 18.05 1.50
CA SER A 318 -26.11 18.28 0.61
C SER A 318 -26.00 17.37 -0.61
N ASP A 319 -27.15 16.96 -1.18
CA ASP A 319 -27.18 15.99 -2.27
C ASP A 319 -26.38 16.48 -3.50
N ARG A 320 -26.54 17.77 -3.87
CA ARG A 320 -25.79 18.40 -4.99
C ARG A 320 -24.28 18.43 -4.75
N PHE A 321 -23.84 18.79 -3.54
CA PHE A 321 -22.41 18.82 -3.22
C PHE A 321 -21.82 17.40 -3.23
N ASN A 322 -22.55 16.43 -2.68
CA ASN A 322 -22.11 15.04 -2.66
C ASN A 322 -21.90 14.50 -4.08
N GLU A 323 -22.83 14.76 -5.00
CA GLU A 323 -22.72 14.32 -6.39
C GLU A 323 -21.49 14.92 -7.08
N ARG A 324 -21.27 16.24 -6.95
CA ARG A 324 -20.06 16.90 -7.47
C ARG A 324 -18.77 16.35 -6.83
N PHE A 325 -18.82 16.01 -5.54
CA PHE A 325 -17.67 15.44 -4.83
C PHE A 325 -17.30 14.05 -5.37
N HIS A 326 -18.29 13.23 -5.76
CA HIS A 326 -18.04 11.98 -6.49
C HIS A 326 -17.48 12.23 -7.90
N GLN A 327 -17.98 13.24 -8.61
CA GLN A 327 -17.47 13.61 -9.94
C GLN A 327 -16.00 14.04 -9.91
N PHE A 328 -15.60 14.75 -8.85
CA PHE A 328 -14.22 15.19 -8.67
C PHE A 328 -13.21 14.02 -8.58
N GLY A 329 -13.64 12.85 -8.08
CA GLY A 329 -12.81 11.64 -8.11
C GLY A 329 -12.42 11.19 -9.53
N TYR A 330 -13.27 11.42 -10.53
CA TYR A 330 -12.95 11.14 -11.94
C TYR A 330 -11.97 12.17 -12.52
N VAL A 331 -12.08 13.43 -12.10
CA VAL A 331 -11.14 14.49 -12.50
C VAL A 331 -9.75 14.19 -11.95
N ILE A 332 -9.64 13.79 -10.67
CA ILE A 332 -8.37 13.36 -10.06
C ILE A 332 -7.81 12.16 -10.82
N LEU A 333 -8.63 11.15 -11.13
CA LEU A 333 -8.17 9.98 -11.90
C LEU A 333 -7.62 10.39 -13.28
N ALA A 334 -8.34 11.24 -14.01
CA ALA A 334 -7.91 11.72 -15.32
C ALA A 334 -6.59 12.50 -15.23
N LEU A 335 -6.46 13.38 -14.24
CA LEU A 335 -5.24 14.14 -13.98
C LEU A 335 -4.06 13.22 -13.62
N LEU A 336 -4.28 12.21 -12.78
CA LEU A 336 -3.23 11.26 -12.40
C LEU A 336 -2.75 10.43 -13.59
N ILE A 337 -3.67 9.96 -14.46
CA ILE A 337 -3.31 9.22 -15.68
C ILE A 337 -2.55 10.15 -16.63
N LEU A 338 -3.06 11.36 -16.87
CA LEU A 338 -2.40 12.36 -17.72
C LEU A 338 -0.98 12.67 -17.23
N LEU A 339 -0.82 12.90 -15.92
CA LEU A 339 0.47 13.18 -15.30
C LEU A 339 1.43 11.98 -15.44
N SER A 340 0.92 10.76 -15.31
CA SER A 340 1.73 9.54 -15.48
C SER A 340 2.21 9.38 -16.94
N VAL A 341 1.38 9.75 -17.92
CA VAL A 341 1.76 9.75 -19.33
C VAL A 341 2.74 10.88 -19.67
N ILE A 342 2.56 12.08 -19.09
CA ILE A 342 3.46 13.21 -19.27
C ILE A 342 4.85 12.90 -18.69
N PHE A 343 4.91 12.39 -17.45
CA PHE A 343 6.18 11.98 -16.85
C PHE A 343 6.79 10.77 -17.56
N GLY A 344 5.94 9.89 -18.12
CA GLY A 344 6.32 8.77 -18.96
C GLY A 344 6.71 9.08 -20.41
N SER A 345 6.69 10.34 -20.85
CA SER A 345 6.88 10.67 -22.27
C SER A 345 8.24 10.25 -22.82
N GLN A 346 9.28 10.27 -21.98
CA GLN A 346 10.61 9.82 -22.37
C GLN A 346 10.63 8.32 -22.67
N ALA A 347 9.96 7.50 -21.85
CA ALA A 347 9.87 6.05 -22.06
C ALA A 347 8.94 5.68 -23.23
N ILE A 348 7.88 6.47 -23.48
CA ILE A 348 6.86 6.18 -24.49
C ILE A 348 7.25 6.70 -25.88
N ALA A 349 7.77 7.93 -25.96
CA ALA A 349 7.96 8.68 -27.20
C ALA A 349 9.41 9.15 -27.42
N GLY A 350 10.35 8.75 -26.56
CA GLY A 350 11.76 9.17 -26.64
C GLY A 350 11.99 10.67 -26.48
N THR A 351 10.97 11.43 -26.06
CA THR A 351 11.00 12.89 -25.94
C THR A 351 10.76 13.32 -24.50
N GLN A 352 11.58 14.25 -24.02
CA GLN A 352 11.44 14.82 -22.69
C GLN A 352 10.48 16.01 -22.74
N LEU A 353 9.24 15.81 -22.31
CA LEU A 353 8.26 16.90 -22.17
C LEU A 353 8.54 17.77 -20.94
N VAL A 354 9.12 17.19 -19.89
CA VAL A 354 9.41 17.84 -18.62
C VAL A 354 10.87 17.53 -18.23
N PRO A 355 11.71 18.55 -17.95
CA PRO A 355 13.08 18.34 -17.46
C PRO A 355 13.10 17.54 -16.16
N GLY A 356 14.08 16.65 -15.95
CA GLY A 356 14.17 15.82 -14.74
C GLY A 356 13.44 14.48 -14.82
N THR A 357 12.89 14.13 -16.00
CA THR A 357 12.25 12.84 -16.27
C THR A 357 13.23 11.77 -16.74
N GLU A 358 14.49 12.14 -16.98
CA GLU A 358 15.59 11.22 -17.25
C GLU A 358 15.79 10.20 -16.13
N THR A 359 16.32 9.03 -16.48
CA THR A 359 16.74 8.02 -15.50
C THR A 359 17.71 8.65 -14.50
N GLY A 360 17.33 8.66 -13.22
CA GLY A 360 18.08 9.32 -12.13
C GLY A 360 17.70 10.79 -11.89
N GLY A 361 16.87 11.39 -12.74
CA GLY A 361 16.35 12.75 -12.57
C GLY A 361 15.39 12.90 -11.39
N PHE A 362 15.21 14.14 -10.92
CA PHE A 362 14.33 14.43 -9.77
C PHE A 362 12.88 14.00 -9.99
N VAL A 363 12.30 14.28 -11.16
CA VAL A 363 10.89 13.91 -11.45
C VAL A 363 10.75 12.39 -11.57
N TYR A 364 11.73 11.73 -12.20
CA TYR A 364 11.83 10.28 -12.31
C TYR A 364 11.80 9.61 -10.95
N ASN A 365 12.60 10.13 -10.03
CA ASN A 365 12.62 9.61 -8.69
C ASN A 365 11.27 9.92 -8.01
N TYR A 366 11.00 11.17 -7.67
CA TYR A 366 9.92 11.48 -6.72
C TYR A 366 8.49 11.27 -7.25
N PHE A 367 8.29 11.32 -8.58
CA PHE A 367 6.96 11.33 -9.18
C PHE A 367 6.68 10.13 -10.11
N ALA A 368 7.45 9.04 -10.00
CA ALA A 368 7.18 7.79 -10.72
C ALA A 368 5.75 7.25 -10.52
N ALA A 369 5.23 7.38 -9.29
CA ALA A 369 3.86 7.02 -8.94
C ALA A 369 3.12 8.22 -8.32
N PRO A 370 2.57 9.13 -9.15
CA PRO A 370 1.97 10.38 -8.65
C PRO A 370 0.84 10.16 -7.64
N PHE A 371 0.07 9.08 -7.76
CA PHE A 371 -0.98 8.80 -6.79
C PHE A 371 -0.42 8.46 -5.41
N CYS A 372 0.70 7.74 -5.35
CA CYS A 372 1.32 7.36 -4.08
C CYS A 372 1.90 8.56 -3.31
N GLN A 373 2.05 9.73 -3.95
CA GLN A 373 2.42 10.99 -3.28
C GLN A 373 1.25 11.73 -2.63
N VAL A 374 0.02 11.33 -2.93
CA VAL A 374 -1.21 11.89 -2.33
C VAL A 374 -2.09 10.81 -1.68
N CYS A 375 -1.60 9.58 -1.59
CA CYS A 375 -2.37 8.44 -1.14
C CYS A 375 -2.36 8.38 0.40
N PRO A 376 -3.51 8.58 1.08
CA PRO A 376 -3.56 8.53 2.54
C PRO A 376 -3.31 7.12 3.11
N MET A 377 -3.41 6.08 2.27
CA MET A 377 -3.10 4.71 2.70
C MET A 377 -1.60 4.50 2.90
N LYS A 378 -0.75 5.14 2.10
CA LYS A 378 0.72 4.99 2.19
C LYS A 378 1.22 5.29 3.62
N PRO A 379 1.00 6.49 4.17
CA PRO A 379 1.46 6.79 5.52
C PRO A 379 0.76 5.93 6.57
N LEU A 380 -0.53 5.63 6.41
CA LEU A 380 -1.26 4.78 7.34
C LEU A 380 -0.63 3.38 7.48
N CYS A 381 -0.22 2.78 6.37
CA CYS A 381 0.45 1.49 6.36
C CYS A 381 1.84 1.54 7.00
N VAL A 382 2.62 2.57 6.68
CA VAL A 382 3.98 2.73 7.24
C VAL A 382 3.93 2.96 8.75
N LEU A 383 3.03 3.83 9.24
CA LEU A 383 2.82 4.04 10.69
C LEU A 383 2.37 2.77 11.39
N LEU A 384 1.40 2.06 10.81
CA LEU A 384 0.87 0.84 11.42
C LEU A 384 1.96 -0.22 11.57
N GLN A 385 2.77 -0.43 10.54
CA GLN A 385 3.88 -1.40 10.59
C GLN A 385 4.93 -1.01 11.63
N THR A 386 5.29 0.26 11.66
CA THR A 386 6.24 0.77 12.65
C THR A 386 5.71 0.57 14.07
N SER A 387 4.42 0.85 14.30
CA SER A 387 3.79 0.69 15.62
C SER A 387 3.74 -0.76 16.12
N VAL A 388 3.79 -1.73 15.21
CA VAL A 388 3.79 -3.17 15.54
C VAL A 388 5.22 -3.73 15.59
N GLY A 389 6.25 -2.91 15.35
CA GLY A 389 7.66 -3.32 15.36
C GLY A 389 8.08 -4.09 14.10
N LEU A 390 7.31 -3.99 13.02
CA LEU A 390 7.57 -4.65 11.73
C LEU A 390 8.42 -3.78 10.80
N MET A 391 8.45 -2.48 11.05
CA MET A 391 9.36 -1.52 10.42
C MET A 391 10.13 -0.78 11.53
N ARG A 392 11.38 -0.45 11.24
CA ARG A 392 12.26 0.32 12.14
C ARG A 392 11.72 1.75 12.31
N PRO A 393 11.53 2.24 13.55
CA PRO A 393 11.05 3.61 13.79
C PRO A 393 11.93 4.70 13.19
N GLU A 394 13.22 4.43 13.06
CA GLU A 394 14.20 5.35 12.50
C GLU A 394 13.86 5.71 11.03
N TRP A 395 13.27 4.76 10.28
CA TRP A 395 12.80 4.99 8.90
C TRP A 395 11.66 6.02 8.78
N LEU A 396 10.98 6.38 9.88
CA LEU A 396 9.97 7.44 9.90
C LEU A 396 10.58 8.85 10.02
N THR A 397 11.80 8.96 10.56
CA THR A 397 12.46 10.23 10.89
C THR A 397 13.65 10.53 9.98
N GLU A 398 14.20 9.50 9.35
CA GLU A 398 15.31 9.61 8.42
C GLU A 398 14.90 10.31 7.11
N ALA A 399 15.76 11.22 6.63
CA ALA A 399 15.70 11.70 5.25
C ALA A 399 16.09 10.53 4.35
N THR A 400 15.12 9.73 3.93
CA THR A 400 15.40 8.55 3.10
C THR A 400 15.99 9.00 1.75
N THR A 401 17.29 8.87 1.59
CA THR A 401 17.98 8.73 0.30
C THR A 401 18.25 7.22 0.06
N GLY A 402 18.29 6.75 -1.19
CA GLY A 402 18.34 5.30 -1.56
C GLY A 402 17.03 4.75 -2.16
N ASP A 403 16.84 3.43 -2.34
CA ASP A 403 15.62 2.81 -2.95
C ASP A 403 14.28 3.16 -2.26
N TYR A 404 14.35 3.74 -1.06
CA TYR A 404 13.22 4.31 -0.33
C TYR A 404 13.06 5.83 -0.55
N TYR A 405 13.76 6.46 -1.51
CA TYR A 405 13.77 7.91 -1.75
C TYR A 405 12.36 8.50 -1.98
N GLN A 406 11.38 7.66 -2.34
CA GLN A 406 9.97 8.04 -2.42
C GLN A 406 9.36 8.42 -1.06
N LEU A 407 10.11 8.32 0.04
CA LEU A 407 9.72 8.64 1.41
C LEU A 407 10.38 9.91 1.99
N GLY A 408 11.14 10.69 1.20
CA GLY A 408 11.86 11.88 1.67
C GLY A 408 11.09 12.66 2.75
N PHE A 409 11.76 13.01 3.86
CA PHE A 409 11.19 13.48 5.13
C PHE A 409 9.73 13.02 5.34
N TYR A 410 9.55 11.78 5.75
CA TYR A 410 8.21 11.21 5.98
C TYR A 410 7.30 12.14 6.80
N LEU A 411 7.85 12.82 7.81
CA LEU A 411 7.21 13.83 8.66
C LEU A 411 6.76 15.12 7.93
N THR A 412 7.41 15.52 6.84
CA THR A 412 7.01 16.69 6.01
C THR A 412 6.30 16.30 4.71
N SER A 413 6.10 14.99 4.47
CA SER A 413 5.45 14.50 3.26
C SER A 413 3.99 14.98 3.16
N LEU A 414 3.61 15.45 1.96
CA LEU A 414 2.24 15.82 1.60
C LEU A 414 1.22 14.73 1.98
N ASN A 415 1.66 13.47 1.94
CA ASN A 415 0.88 12.30 2.34
C ASN A 415 0.39 12.33 3.79
N LEU A 416 1.22 12.74 4.76
CA LEU A 416 0.78 12.85 6.17
C LEU A 416 -0.25 13.95 6.34
N PHE A 417 -0.05 15.08 5.66
CA PHE A 417 -1.06 16.14 5.63
C PHE A 417 -2.38 15.65 5.03
N VAL A 418 -2.33 14.94 3.90
CA VAL A 418 -3.53 14.34 3.27
C VAL A 418 -4.17 13.32 4.21
N LEU A 419 -3.40 12.43 4.85
CA LEU A 419 -3.93 11.47 5.82
C LEU A 419 -4.61 12.19 6.99
N GLY A 420 -3.98 13.22 7.55
CA GLY A 420 -4.55 14.02 8.64
C GLY A 420 -5.88 14.66 8.24
N LEU A 421 -5.90 15.34 7.08
CA LEU A 421 -7.11 15.96 6.53
C LEU A 421 -8.21 14.91 6.30
N VAL A 422 -7.87 13.79 5.66
CA VAL A 422 -8.82 12.70 5.39
C VAL A 422 -9.32 12.06 6.67
N THR A 423 -8.48 11.94 7.69
CA THR A 423 -8.84 11.39 9.00
C THR A 423 -9.84 12.28 9.71
N VAL A 424 -9.57 13.58 9.78
CA VAL A 424 -10.49 14.58 10.35
C VAL A 424 -11.81 14.58 9.57
N ALA A 425 -11.74 14.62 8.23
CA ALA A 425 -12.92 14.60 7.39
C ALA A 425 -13.71 13.28 7.55
N ALA A 426 -13.04 12.12 7.64
CA ALA A 426 -13.67 10.82 7.81
C ALA A 426 -14.30 10.63 9.18
N PHE A 427 -13.77 11.31 10.20
CA PHE A 427 -14.35 11.35 11.53
C PHE A 427 -15.75 11.97 11.47
N PHE A 428 -15.90 13.16 10.88
CA PHE A 428 -17.20 13.84 10.77
C PHE A 428 -18.10 13.30 9.66
N TYR A 429 -17.54 12.95 8.50
CA TYR A 429 -18.27 12.48 7.32
C TYR A 429 -17.92 11.03 7.00
N ARG A 430 -18.93 10.15 7.08
CA ARG A 430 -18.72 8.71 6.88
C ARG A 430 -18.15 8.41 5.49
N ARG A 431 -17.04 7.66 5.46
CA ARG A 431 -16.38 7.17 4.22
C ARG A 431 -16.16 8.27 3.18
N VAL A 432 -15.73 9.47 3.63
CA VAL A 432 -15.52 10.64 2.76
C VAL A 432 -14.54 10.37 1.63
N TRP A 433 -13.41 9.69 1.92
CA TRP A 433 -12.41 9.37 0.91
C TRP A 433 -12.92 8.43 -0.17
N CYS A 434 -13.80 7.48 0.17
CA CYS A 434 -14.39 6.57 -0.82
C CYS A 434 -15.20 7.29 -1.92
N ARG A 435 -15.54 8.56 -1.72
CA ARG A 435 -16.24 9.41 -2.71
C ARG A 435 -15.27 10.05 -3.71
N LEU A 436 -14.06 10.37 -3.24
CA LEU A 436 -13.03 11.08 -3.99
C LEU A 436 -11.90 10.15 -4.51
N CYS A 437 -11.85 8.92 -4.02
CA CYS A 437 -10.80 7.96 -4.31
C CYS A 437 -10.67 7.67 -5.82
N PRO A 438 -9.50 7.94 -6.45
CA PRO A 438 -9.30 7.73 -7.88
C PRO A 438 -9.39 6.25 -8.27
N LEU A 439 -8.92 5.33 -7.41
CA LEU A 439 -9.12 3.89 -7.62
C LEU A 439 -10.62 3.51 -7.58
N GLY A 440 -11.39 4.15 -6.70
CA GLY A 440 -12.84 4.01 -6.68
C GLY A 440 -13.49 4.52 -7.97
N ALA A 441 -13.00 5.63 -8.54
CA ALA A 441 -13.44 6.15 -9.82
C ALA A 441 -13.09 5.20 -10.98
N LEU A 442 -11.92 4.56 -10.95
CA LEU A 442 -11.49 3.57 -11.94
C LEU A 442 -12.43 2.36 -11.98
N ILE A 443 -12.75 1.79 -10.82
CA ILE A 443 -13.72 0.68 -10.70
C ILE A 443 -15.11 1.13 -11.15
N ALA A 444 -15.49 2.36 -10.81
CA ALA A 444 -16.77 2.93 -11.17
C ALA A 444 -16.92 3.11 -12.69
N LEU A 445 -15.83 3.42 -13.39
CA LEU A 445 -15.80 3.58 -14.84
C LEU A 445 -16.19 2.27 -15.54
N PHE A 446 -15.57 1.15 -15.18
CA PHE A 446 -15.88 -0.16 -15.76
C PHE A 446 -17.28 -0.67 -15.40
N ASN A 447 -17.79 -0.33 -14.21
CA ASN A 447 -19.14 -0.70 -13.80
C ASN A 447 -20.26 0.18 -14.37
N ARG A 448 -19.92 1.36 -14.88
CA ARG A 448 -20.89 2.31 -15.44
C ARG A 448 -21.22 2.01 -16.89
N PHE A 449 -20.28 1.45 -17.66
CA PHE A 449 -20.49 1.11 -19.06
C PHE A 449 -21.59 0.05 -19.23
N THR A 450 -22.61 0.39 -20.04
CA THR A 450 -23.79 -0.44 -20.32
C THR A 450 -23.50 -1.89 -20.70
N PRO A 451 -22.53 -2.22 -21.59
CA PRO A 451 -22.23 -3.61 -21.94
C PRO A 451 -21.73 -4.41 -20.73
N PHE A 452 -20.84 -3.84 -19.91
CA PHE A 452 -20.31 -4.50 -18.72
C PHE A 452 -21.34 -4.64 -17.59
N LYS A 453 -22.28 -3.68 -17.48
CA LYS A 453 -23.36 -3.76 -16.50
C LYS A 453 -24.25 -5.00 -16.67
N ARG A 454 -24.37 -5.53 -17.89
CA ARG A 454 -25.09 -6.79 -18.16
C ARG A 454 -24.41 -8.01 -17.54
N PHE A 455 -23.08 -8.00 -17.48
CA PHE A 455 -22.25 -9.05 -16.89
C PHE A 455 -21.97 -8.86 -15.39
N ALA A 456 -22.51 -7.77 -14.80
CA ALA A 456 -22.36 -7.50 -13.37
C ALA A 456 -22.85 -8.68 -12.52
N GLY A 457 -21.91 -9.36 -11.85
CA GLY A 457 -22.19 -10.54 -11.06
C GLY A 457 -23.00 -10.23 -9.81
N ILE A 458 -22.84 -9.02 -9.26
CA ILE A 458 -23.54 -8.55 -8.06
C ILE A 458 -24.49 -7.40 -8.42
N ARG A 459 -25.77 -7.53 -8.02
CA ARG A 459 -26.79 -6.48 -8.16
C ARG A 459 -27.58 -6.28 -6.89
N LEU A 460 -27.89 -5.03 -6.60
CA LEU A 460 -28.83 -4.62 -5.58
C LEU A 460 -30.17 -4.30 -6.24
N ASP A 461 -31.15 -5.16 -6.04
CA ASP A 461 -32.49 -5.02 -6.58
C ASP A 461 -33.47 -4.53 -5.51
N LYS A 462 -34.40 -3.70 -5.93
CA LYS A 462 -35.52 -3.23 -5.10
C LYS A 462 -36.85 -3.73 -5.65
N VAL A 463 -37.73 -4.20 -4.77
CA VAL A 463 -39.07 -4.67 -5.12
C VAL A 463 -40.06 -3.50 -5.04
N LYS A 464 -40.76 -3.21 -6.14
CA LYS A 464 -41.59 -2.00 -6.29
C LYS A 464 -42.79 -2.02 -5.34
N GLU A 465 -43.38 -3.19 -5.14
CA GLU A 465 -44.59 -3.42 -4.34
C GLU A 465 -44.29 -3.28 -2.85
N LYS A 466 -43.10 -3.73 -2.42
CA LYS A 466 -42.70 -3.74 -1.01
C LYS A 466 -42.06 -2.43 -0.55
N CYS A 467 -41.57 -1.57 -1.46
CA CYS A 467 -40.93 -0.32 -1.09
C CYS A 467 -41.92 0.84 -0.90
N THR A 468 -41.98 1.39 0.31
CA THR A 468 -42.83 2.55 0.65
C THR A 468 -42.15 3.91 0.52
N LYS A 469 -40.89 3.96 0.04
CA LYS A 469 -40.05 5.17 0.04
C LYS A 469 -39.89 5.83 1.43
N CYS A 470 -39.76 5.05 2.51
CA CYS A 470 -39.56 5.54 3.88
C CYS A 470 -38.23 6.32 4.15
N GLY A 471 -37.31 6.40 3.19
CA GLY A 471 -36.05 7.17 3.33
C GLY A 471 -34.97 6.56 4.23
N VAL A 472 -35.21 5.43 4.91
CA VAL A 472 -34.21 4.80 5.80
C VAL A 472 -32.93 4.44 5.03
N CYS A 473 -33.06 3.88 3.82
CA CYS A 473 -31.91 3.55 2.96
C CYS A 473 -31.01 4.76 2.64
N LYS A 474 -31.60 5.95 2.43
CA LYS A 474 -30.87 7.22 2.20
C LYS A 474 -30.08 7.64 3.45
N ARG A 475 -30.71 7.57 4.62
CA ARG A 475 -30.09 7.98 5.91
C ARG A 475 -28.91 7.08 6.31
N VAL A 476 -29.04 5.77 6.12
CA VAL A 476 -28.00 4.81 6.56
C VAL A 476 -26.83 4.70 5.58
N CYS A 477 -26.98 5.12 4.32
CA CYS A 477 -25.94 5.04 3.29
C CYS A 477 -24.71 5.90 3.66
N PRO A 478 -23.51 5.31 3.80
CA PRO A 478 -22.32 6.07 4.19
C PRO A 478 -21.85 7.05 3.10
N THR A 479 -22.03 6.73 1.81
CA THR A 479 -21.66 7.57 0.67
C THR A 479 -22.82 8.40 0.10
N GLN A 480 -23.99 8.36 0.76
CA GLN A 480 -25.17 9.16 0.42
C GLN A 480 -25.64 8.98 -1.05
N VAL A 481 -25.67 7.74 -1.53
CA VAL A 481 -26.23 7.38 -2.85
C VAL A 481 -27.76 7.62 -2.83
N THR A 482 -28.24 8.58 -3.62
CA THR A 482 -29.65 9.04 -3.60
C THR A 482 -30.56 8.15 -4.45
N GLU A 483 -30.01 7.49 -5.47
CA GLU A 483 -30.73 6.66 -6.42
C GLU A 483 -31.37 5.43 -5.74
N VAL A 484 -30.76 4.96 -4.65
CA VAL A 484 -31.31 3.90 -3.80
C VAL A 484 -32.63 4.35 -3.14
N TYR A 485 -32.87 5.64 -2.95
CA TYR A 485 -34.14 6.17 -2.44
C TYR A 485 -35.10 6.54 -3.57
N GLU A 486 -34.61 7.24 -4.60
CA GLU A 486 -35.42 7.78 -5.69
C GLU A 486 -36.14 6.69 -6.50
N LYS A 487 -35.41 5.61 -6.82
CA LYS A 487 -35.95 4.45 -7.53
C LYS A 487 -36.82 3.61 -6.60
N LYS A 488 -38.07 3.35 -7.01
CA LYS A 488 -39.01 2.50 -6.25
C LYS A 488 -38.81 1.00 -6.52
N GLY A 489 -38.29 0.62 -7.69
CA GLY A 489 -38.05 -0.78 -8.03
C GLY A 489 -36.99 -0.96 -9.11
N GLY A 490 -36.59 -2.22 -9.33
CA GLY A 490 -35.56 -2.62 -10.27
C GLY A 490 -34.13 -2.50 -9.71
N ASP A 491 -33.16 -2.48 -10.61
CA ASP A 491 -31.74 -2.39 -10.26
C ASP A 491 -31.39 -0.98 -9.73
N VAL A 492 -31.04 -0.94 -8.46
CA VAL A 492 -30.58 0.26 -7.75
C VAL A 492 -29.06 0.28 -7.55
N THR A 493 -28.33 -0.63 -8.20
CA THR A 493 -26.87 -0.63 -8.22
C THR A 493 -26.37 0.54 -9.05
N THR A 494 -25.69 1.47 -8.39
CA THR A 494 -25.05 2.60 -9.05
C THR A 494 -23.54 2.55 -8.87
N SER A 495 -22.82 3.24 -9.74
CA SER A 495 -21.36 3.31 -9.72
C SER A 495 -20.80 3.96 -8.44
N ASN A 496 -21.64 4.68 -7.68
CA ASN A 496 -21.28 5.30 -6.40
C ASN A 496 -21.60 4.41 -5.18
N CYS A 497 -22.30 3.29 -5.39
CA CYS A 497 -22.64 2.34 -4.34
C CYS A 497 -21.42 1.48 -3.96
N LEU A 498 -21.01 1.50 -2.70
CA LEU A 498 -19.93 0.64 -2.18
C LEU A 498 -20.35 -0.82 -1.92
N LEU A 499 -21.59 -1.18 -2.29
CA LEU A 499 -22.19 -2.50 -2.00
C LEU A 499 -22.02 -2.94 -0.53
N CYS A 500 -22.05 -1.97 0.40
CA CYS A 500 -21.81 -2.19 1.82
C CYS A 500 -23.01 -2.80 2.58
N LEU A 501 -24.15 -2.94 1.89
CA LEU A 501 -25.42 -3.57 2.30
C LEU A 501 -26.11 -3.02 3.56
N ARG A 502 -25.67 -1.88 4.11
CA ARG A 502 -26.37 -1.25 5.24
C ARG A 502 -27.82 -0.88 4.94
N CYS A 503 -28.13 -0.55 3.68
CA CYS A 503 -29.50 -0.29 3.25
C CYS A 503 -30.39 -1.54 3.30
N VAL A 504 -29.83 -2.73 3.02
CA VAL A 504 -30.51 -4.02 3.13
C VAL A 504 -30.72 -4.38 4.59
N GLU A 505 -29.67 -4.20 5.41
CA GLU A 505 -29.67 -4.48 6.86
C GLU A 505 -30.70 -3.66 7.63
N MET A 506 -30.84 -2.38 7.30
CA MET A 506 -31.68 -1.43 8.06
C MET A 506 -33.07 -1.21 7.45
N CYS A 507 -33.40 -1.83 6.32
CA CYS A 507 -34.71 -1.63 5.71
C CYS A 507 -35.80 -2.28 6.58
N PRO A 508 -36.83 -1.52 7.02
CA PRO A 508 -37.87 -2.05 7.91
C PRO A 508 -38.85 -3.00 7.20
N TYR A 509 -38.84 -3.04 5.87
CA TYR A 509 -39.76 -3.88 5.09
C TYR A 509 -39.07 -5.15 4.61
N GLU A 510 -39.75 -6.28 4.81
CA GLU A 510 -39.25 -7.59 4.42
C GLU A 510 -39.06 -7.71 2.90
N GLU A 511 -37.90 -8.19 2.48
CA GLU A 511 -37.48 -8.43 1.09
C GLU A 511 -37.68 -7.26 0.11
N ALA A 512 -37.85 -6.04 0.62
CA ALA A 512 -37.95 -4.84 -0.20
C ALA A 512 -36.62 -4.52 -0.92
N LEU A 513 -35.48 -4.90 -0.33
CA LEU A 513 -34.15 -4.78 -0.92
C LEU A 513 -33.44 -6.14 -0.90
N ASN A 514 -32.91 -6.56 -2.05
CA ASN A 514 -32.29 -7.87 -2.23
C ASN A 514 -30.94 -7.72 -2.93
N LEU A 515 -29.89 -8.32 -2.35
CA LEU A 515 -28.64 -8.55 -3.04
C LEU A 515 -28.75 -9.83 -3.87
N LYS A 516 -28.65 -9.70 -5.19
CA LYS A 516 -28.56 -10.82 -6.12
C LYS A 516 -27.12 -11.03 -6.56
N VAL A 517 -26.70 -12.29 -6.54
CA VAL A 517 -25.43 -12.74 -7.12
C VAL A 517 -25.75 -13.74 -8.22
N ALA A 518 -25.27 -13.49 -9.44
CA ALA A 518 -25.60 -14.29 -10.63
C ALA A 518 -27.12 -14.55 -10.79
N GLY A 519 -27.93 -13.53 -10.51
CA GLY A 519 -29.40 -13.60 -10.60
C GLY A 519 -30.12 -14.21 -9.39
N LYS A 520 -29.43 -14.85 -8.45
CA LYS A 520 -30.01 -15.45 -7.25
C LYS A 520 -29.92 -14.52 -6.05
N ALA A 521 -31.02 -14.33 -5.31
CA ALA A 521 -31.04 -13.49 -4.10
C ALA A 521 -30.34 -14.21 -2.93
N ILE A 522 -29.19 -13.69 -2.50
CA ILE A 522 -28.42 -14.25 -1.38
C ILE A 522 -28.77 -13.56 -0.05
N ILE A 523 -28.92 -12.24 -0.07
CA ILE A 523 -29.21 -11.44 1.13
C ILE A 523 -30.46 -10.61 0.86
N LYS A 524 -31.43 -10.68 1.78
CA LYS A 524 -32.71 -9.97 1.69
C LYS A 524 -32.90 -9.09 2.92
N SER A 525 -33.60 -7.97 2.77
CA SER A 525 -34.01 -7.16 3.92
C SER A 525 -35.02 -7.91 4.78
N ARG A 526 -35.01 -7.64 6.08
CA ARG A 526 -36.00 -8.16 7.03
C ARG A 526 -36.41 -7.05 7.98
N ASN A 527 -37.63 -7.13 8.47
CA ASN A 527 -38.09 -6.24 9.51
C ASN A 527 -37.24 -6.44 10.77
N TRP A 528 -36.77 -5.34 11.36
CA TRP A 528 -35.93 -5.36 12.56
C TRP A 528 -36.73 -5.13 13.84
N LEU A 529 -38.02 -4.82 13.72
CA LEU A 529 -38.98 -4.76 14.83
C LEU A 529 -39.43 -6.15 15.29
N ASP A 530 -39.22 -7.18 14.45
CA ASP A 530 -39.49 -8.60 14.73
C ASP A 530 -38.19 -9.33 15.19
#